data_AF-A0A3M1HEH4-F1
#
_entry.id   AF-A0A3M1HEH4-F1
#
_cell.length_a   1.000
_cell.length_b   1.000
_cell.length_c   1.000
_cell.angle_alpha   90.00
_cell.angle_beta   90.00
_cell.angle_gamma   90.00
#
_symmetry.space_group_name_H-M   'P 1'
#
loop_
_entity.id
_entity.type
_entity.pdbx_description
1 polymer ?
#
loop_
_entity_poly.entity_id
_entity_poly.type
_entity_poly.pdbx_seq_one_letter_code
_entity_poly.pdbx_strand_id
1 'polypeptide(L)'
;MYSVEVFCMEEETCRILRETIENAARSQGKEIDLRVIPDPEALKSECGGSSPCIFVNGEQVHCGGIPDRETIEGWFTLDLPLPLRARILTLQKGERLFHMGETPAWFYWVIEGELQALRNTPSGSQLVMLRARSREFFAESSLLAESYACDGIAICETRVAAFPMDQVRQLIQKGGPVAWDFVAAITRQARVQCSRYERSRLRSAGDRIRHLLICEAGPEGWYEPSGTLADLASELALEPETLYRTLGQMEKQGLIERKKRRFRWIGTT
;
A
#
# COMPACT_ATOMS: atom_id res chain seq x y z
N MET A 1 12.01 11.81 0.42
CA MET A 1 13.41 11.65 -0.02
C MET A 1 13.72 10.16 -0.04
N TYR A 2 14.11 9.61 -1.19
CA TYR A 2 14.48 8.19 -1.35
C TYR A 2 15.94 7.98 -0.94
N SER A 3 16.27 6.88 -0.28
CA SER A 3 17.66 6.47 -0.09
C SER A 3 18.06 5.53 -1.22
N VAL A 4 19.18 5.79 -1.91
CA VAL A 4 19.68 4.93 -2.97
C VAL A 4 21.10 4.49 -2.65
N GLU A 5 21.33 3.19 -2.51
CA GLU A 5 22.64 2.61 -2.24
C GLU A 5 23.08 1.80 -3.47
N VAL A 6 24.20 2.18 -4.07
CA VAL A 6 24.74 1.53 -5.28
C VAL A 6 26.03 0.84 -4.89
N PHE A 7 25.97 -0.46 -4.65
CA PHE A 7 27.16 -1.30 -4.45
C PHE A 7 27.76 -1.61 -5.81
N CYS A 8 28.88 -0.98 -6.12
CA CYS A 8 29.47 -1.01 -7.46
C CYS A 8 30.99 -0.87 -7.36
N MET A 9 31.71 -1.74 -8.09
CA MET A 9 33.17 -1.85 -8.01
C MET A 9 33.91 -1.14 -9.16
N GLU A 10 33.25 -0.94 -10.31
CA GLU A 10 33.87 -0.43 -11.52
C GLU A 10 33.50 1.05 -11.73
N GLU A 11 34.49 1.94 -11.72
CA GLU A 11 34.28 3.39 -11.70
C GLU A 11 33.37 3.90 -12.84
N GLU A 12 33.55 3.39 -14.06
CA GLU A 12 32.75 3.81 -15.21
C GLU A 12 31.27 3.40 -15.05
N THR A 13 31.04 2.15 -14.65
CA THR A 13 29.71 1.62 -14.34
C THR A 13 29.05 2.43 -13.20
N CYS A 14 29.81 2.77 -12.14
CA CYS A 14 29.26 3.53 -11.01
C CYS A 14 28.87 4.96 -11.40
N ARG A 15 29.66 5.61 -12.28
CA ARG A 15 29.34 6.94 -12.83
C ARG A 15 28.07 6.90 -13.68
N ILE A 16 27.96 5.94 -14.60
CA ILE A 16 26.78 5.78 -15.48
C ILE A 16 25.53 5.56 -14.63
N LEU A 17 25.60 4.66 -13.65
CA LEU A 17 24.47 4.39 -12.76
C LEU A 17 24.07 5.63 -11.97
N ARG A 18 25.03 6.33 -11.34
CA ARG A 18 24.74 7.56 -10.60
C ARG A 18 24.01 8.58 -11.44
N GLU A 19 24.54 8.91 -12.62
CA GLU A 19 23.92 9.90 -13.52
C GLU A 19 22.53 9.46 -13.97
N THR A 20 22.36 8.18 -14.32
CA THR A 20 21.07 7.67 -14.81
C THR A 20 20.01 7.69 -13.72
N ILE A 21 20.38 7.31 -12.49
CA ILE A 21 19.50 7.30 -11.31
C ILE A 21 19.11 8.72 -10.90
N GLU A 22 20.08 9.65 -10.83
CA GLU A 22 19.81 11.06 -10.54
C GLU A 22 18.88 11.69 -11.58
N ASN A 23 19.10 11.41 -12.86
CA ASN A 23 18.26 11.91 -13.95
C ASN A 23 16.83 11.33 -13.89
N ALA A 24 16.68 10.03 -13.61
CA ALA A 24 15.39 9.37 -13.46
C ALA A 24 14.60 9.88 -12.25
N ALA A 25 15.27 10.14 -11.12
CA ALA A 25 14.63 10.76 -9.96
C ALA A 25 14.20 12.20 -10.25
N ARG A 26 15.08 13.00 -10.88
CA ARG A 26 14.80 14.39 -11.25
C ARG A 26 13.65 14.52 -12.24
N SER A 27 13.56 13.64 -13.25
CA SER A 27 12.47 13.65 -14.24
C SER A 27 11.10 13.39 -13.60
N GLN A 28 11.07 12.67 -12.48
CA GLN A 28 9.86 12.38 -11.70
C GLN A 28 9.64 13.33 -10.51
N GLY A 29 10.46 14.38 -10.38
CA GLY A 29 10.39 15.34 -9.27
C GLY A 29 10.64 14.71 -7.89
N LYS A 30 11.43 13.64 -7.82
CA LYS A 30 11.77 12.95 -6.58
C LYS A 30 13.13 13.38 -6.06
N GLU A 31 13.22 13.62 -4.76
CA GLU A 31 14.50 13.84 -4.07
C GLU A 31 15.12 12.51 -3.65
N ILE A 32 16.43 12.35 -3.86
CA ILE A 32 17.21 11.16 -3.51
C ILE A 32 18.44 11.51 -2.65
N ASP A 33 18.80 10.64 -1.71
CA ASP A 33 20.12 10.54 -1.06
C ASP A 33 20.83 9.33 -1.66
N LEU A 34 21.69 9.57 -2.67
CA LEU A 34 22.39 8.52 -3.41
C LEU A 34 23.82 8.34 -2.89
N ARG A 35 24.15 7.10 -2.48
CA ARG A 35 25.49 6.70 -2.04
C ARG A 35 26.00 5.58 -2.92
N VAL A 36 27.21 5.76 -3.46
CA VAL A 36 27.94 4.69 -4.13
C VAL A 36 28.86 4.05 -3.12
N ILE A 37 28.82 2.73 -2.99
CA ILE A 37 29.52 1.94 -1.99
C ILE A 37 30.49 0.99 -2.72
N PRO A 38 31.77 1.39 -2.90
CA PRO A 38 32.79 0.56 -3.53
C PRO A 38 33.43 -0.39 -2.50
N ASP A 39 32.62 -1.24 -1.87
CA ASP A 39 33.05 -2.15 -0.81
C ASP A 39 32.77 -3.62 -1.22
N PRO A 40 33.81 -4.43 -1.47
CA PRO A 40 33.65 -5.82 -1.89
C PRO A 40 33.13 -6.73 -0.76
N GLU A 41 33.38 -6.42 0.51
CA GLU A 41 32.85 -7.20 1.64
C GLU A 41 31.34 -6.94 1.78
N ALA A 42 30.94 -5.67 1.72
CA ALA A 42 29.53 -5.28 1.79
C ALA A 42 28.73 -5.79 0.58
N LEU A 43 29.32 -5.76 -0.62
CA LEU A 43 28.71 -6.34 -1.82
C LEU A 43 28.46 -7.86 -1.67
N LYS A 44 29.40 -8.57 -1.03
CA LYS A 44 29.28 -10.01 -0.80
C LYS A 44 28.21 -10.33 0.25
N SER A 45 28.12 -9.56 1.33
CA SER A 45 27.13 -9.77 2.39
C SER A 45 25.71 -9.41 1.96
N GLU A 46 25.54 -8.29 1.26
CA GLU A 46 24.20 -7.78 0.89
C GLU A 46 23.67 -8.42 -0.41
N CYS A 47 24.53 -8.76 -1.37
CA CYS A 47 24.12 -9.16 -2.73
C CYS A 47 24.80 -10.42 -3.28
N GLY A 48 25.50 -11.19 -2.46
CA GLY A 48 26.16 -12.43 -2.90
C GLY A 48 27.34 -12.23 -3.87
N GLY A 49 27.83 -10.99 -4.03
CA GLY A 49 29.01 -10.66 -4.83
C GLY A 49 28.74 -10.18 -6.26
N SER A 50 27.48 -10.03 -6.68
CA SER A 50 27.13 -9.54 -8.02
C SER A 50 27.10 -8.01 -8.06
N SER A 51 27.96 -7.40 -8.89
CA SER A 51 28.03 -5.94 -9.13
C SER A 51 27.47 -5.57 -10.51
N PRO A 52 26.77 -4.43 -10.66
CA PRO A 52 26.31 -3.55 -9.60
C PRO A 52 25.09 -4.14 -8.88
N CYS A 53 24.94 -3.81 -7.60
CA CYS A 53 23.75 -4.11 -6.83
C CYS A 53 23.17 -2.80 -6.31
N ILE A 54 21.89 -2.54 -6.61
CA ILE A 54 21.24 -1.28 -6.26
C ILE A 54 20.13 -1.54 -5.27
N PHE A 55 20.12 -0.73 -4.21
CA PHE A 55 19.04 -0.66 -3.26
C PHE A 55 18.33 0.69 -3.34
N VAL A 56 17.01 0.68 -3.28
CA VAL A 56 16.19 1.88 -3.14
C VAL A 56 15.32 1.72 -1.91
N ASN A 57 15.43 2.67 -0.97
CA ASN A 57 14.90 2.58 0.39
C ASN A 57 15.28 1.26 1.09
N GLY A 58 16.49 0.76 0.78
CA GLY A 58 17.06 -0.47 1.30
C GLY A 58 16.41 -1.77 0.80
N GLU A 59 15.61 -1.72 -0.27
CA GLU A 59 15.20 -2.90 -1.06
C GLU A 59 16.14 -3.12 -2.24
N GLN A 60 16.61 -4.35 -2.46
CA GLN A 60 17.40 -4.70 -3.64
C GLN A 60 16.51 -4.65 -4.88
N VAL A 61 16.57 -3.55 -5.63
CA VAL A 61 15.77 -3.34 -6.84
C VAL A 61 16.46 -3.85 -8.10
N HIS A 62 17.77 -4.09 -8.03
CA HIS A 62 18.56 -4.56 -9.17
C HIS A 62 19.84 -5.26 -8.74
N CYS A 63 20.25 -6.27 -9.51
CA CYS A 63 21.50 -7.00 -9.29
C CYS A 63 22.10 -7.50 -10.61
N GLY A 64 23.35 -7.09 -10.88
CA GLY A 64 24.11 -7.48 -12.06
C GLY A 64 23.73 -6.71 -13.34
N GLY A 65 24.72 -6.40 -14.18
CA GLY A 65 24.51 -5.60 -15.40
C GLY A 65 24.02 -4.17 -15.15
N ILE A 66 24.04 -3.32 -16.18
CA ILE A 66 23.50 -1.97 -16.10
C ILE A 66 22.00 -2.03 -16.47
N PRO A 67 21.08 -1.65 -15.56
CA PRO A 67 19.65 -1.62 -15.87
C PRO A 67 19.34 -0.55 -16.91
N ASP A 68 18.30 -0.78 -17.71
CA ASP A 68 17.78 0.24 -18.61
C ASP A 68 17.05 1.36 -17.87
N ARG A 69 16.79 2.45 -18.60
CA ARG A 69 16.18 3.64 -18.03
C ARG A 69 14.76 3.40 -17.52
N GLU A 70 13.96 2.58 -18.20
CA GLU A 70 12.58 2.30 -17.81
C GLU A 70 12.53 1.55 -16.47
N THR A 71 13.43 0.59 -16.29
CA THR A 71 13.64 -0.13 -15.03
C THR A 71 13.99 0.83 -13.90
N ILE A 72 14.95 1.74 -14.12
CA ILE A 72 15.39 2.73 -13.12
C ILE A 72 14.26 3.71 -12.78
N GLU A 73 13.49 4.17 -13.77
CA GLU A 73 12.35 5.04 -13.55
C GLU A 73 11.28 4.33 -12.68
N GLY A 74 11.11 3.02 -12.84
CA GLY A 74 10.22 2.20 -12.01
C GLY A 74 10.55 2.23 -10.51
N TRP A 75 11.82 2.44 -10.12
CA TRP A 75 12.23 2.43 -8.70
C TRP A 75 11.66 3.60 -7.89
N PHE A 76 11.35 4.71 -8.56
CA PHE A 76 10.87 5.94 -7.92
C PHE A 76 9.35 6.10 -7.96
N THR A 77 8.65 5.05 -8.40
CA THR A 77 7.18 4.99 -8.41
C THR A 77 6.59 4.44 -7.11
N LEU A 78 7.42 3.78 -6.29
CA LEU A 78 7.03 3.16 -5.03
C LEU A 78 6.92 4.20 -3.91
N ASP A 79 5.72 4.74 -3.75
CA ASP A 79 5.35 5.57 -2.60
C ASP A 79 5.11 4.66 -1.38
N LEU A 80 6.20 4.19 -0.78
CA LEU A 80 6.14 3.41 0.46
C LEU A 80 5.85 4.35 1.64
N PRO A 81 4.96 3.93 2.55
CA PRO A 81 4.53 4.78 3.65
C PRO A 81 5.57 4.89 4.77
N LEU A 82 6.63 4.06 4.71
CA LEU A 82 7.66 3.95 5.73
C LEU A 82 9.05 3.82 5.07
N PRO A 83 10.09 4.48 5.60
CA PRO A 83 11.46 4.35 5.13
C PRO A 83 12.12 3.08 5.70
N LEU A 84 11.49 1.93 5.50
CA LEU A 84 11.97 0.62 5.96
C LEU A 84 12.30 -0.26 4.75
N ARG A 85 13.23 -1.21 4.93
CA ARG A 85 13.52 -2.20 3.88
C ARG A 85 12.29 -3.07 3.68
N ALA A 86 11.81 -3.17 2.45
CA ALA A 86 10.69 -4.01 2.07
C ALA A 86 11.11 -5.03 1.00
N ARG A 87 10.32 -6.08 0.86
CA ARG A 87 10.34 -6.97 -0.30
C ARG A 87 9.06 -6.79 -1.08
N ILE A 88 9.13 -6.50 -2.37
CA ILE A 88 7.95 -6.52 -3.22
C ILE A 88 7.53 -7.96 -3.51
N LEU A 89 6.26 -8.25 -3.27
CA LEU A 89 5.61 -9.50 -3.59
C LEU A 89 4.47 -9.25 -4.56
N THR A 90 4.37 -10.10 -5.59
CA THR A 90 3.21 -10.14 -6.48
C THR A 90 2.47 -11.44 -6.24
N LEU A 91 1.20 -11.33 -5.87
CA LEU A 91 0.31 -12.42 -5.51
C LEU A 91 -0.75 -12.59 -6.60
N GLN A 92 -1.04 -13.85 -6.94
CA GLN A 92 -2.15 -14.19 -7.81
C GLN A 92 -3.47 -14.21 -7.04
N LYS A 93 -4.58 -14.11 -7.76
CA LYS A 93 -5.91 -14.23 -7.15
C LYS A 93 -6.06 -15.59 -6.44
N GLY A 94 -6.45 -15.54 -5.18
CA GLY A 94 -6.62 -16.71 -4.31
C GLY A 94 -5.34 -17.17 -3.61
N GLU A 95 -4.20 -16.55 -3.90
CA GLU A 95 -2.94 -16.87 -3.24
C GLU A 95 -2.95 -16.37 -1.80
N ARG A 96 -2.50 -17.23 -0.87
CA ARG A 96 -2.41 -16.90 0.54
C ARG A 96 -1.06 -16.27 0.84
N LEU A 97 -1.11 -15.15 1.54
CA LEU A 97 0.05 -14.41 2.01
C LEU A 97 0.61 -14.99 3.32
N PHE A 98 -0.28 -15.49 4.19
CA PHE A 98 0.03 -16.19 5.43
C PHE A 98 -1.19 -16.97 5.91
N HIS A 99 -0.97 -17.94 6.80
CA HIS A 99 -2.03 -18.73 7.42
C HIS A 99 -2.29 -18.31 8.86
N MET A 100 -3.53 -18.52 9.30
CA MET A 100 -3.88 -18.40 10.71
C MET A 100 -3.01 -19.33 11.57
N GLY A 101 -2.50 -18.82 12.69
CA GLY A 101 -1.66 -19.57 13.63
C GLY A 101 -0.16 -19.50 13.34
N GLU A 102 0.25 -19.07 12.15
CA GLU A 102 1.66 -18.83 11.84
C GLU A 102 2.20 -17.64 12.63
N THR A 103 3.49 -17.71 13.01
CA THR A 103 4.18 -16.60 13.69
C THR A 103 4.32 -15.41 12.74
N PRO A 104 3.92 -14.17 13.13
CA PRO A 104 3.99 -13.02 12.25
C PRO A 104 5.42 -12.62 11.94
N ALA A 105 5.84 -12.85 10.70
CA ALA A 105 7.14 -12.45 10.18
C ALA A 105 7.08 -11.12 9.42
N TRP A 106 5.93 -10.80 8.83
CA TRP A 106 5.79 -9.70 7.87
C TRP A 106 4.57 -8.82 8.16
N PHE A 107 4.78 -7.54 7.89
CA PHE A 107 3.79 -6.46 7.87
C PHE A 107 3.71 -5.91 6.46
N TYR A 108 2.53 -5.60 5.92
CA TYR A 108 2.39 -5.35 4.49
C TYR A 108 1.78 -3.97 4.19
N TRP A 109 2.20 -3.39 3.07
CA TRP A 109 1.55 -2.26 2.43
C TRP A 109 1.06 -2.67 1.04
N VAL A 110 -0.22 -2.47 0.76
CA VAL A 110 -0.78 -2.78 -0.56
C VAL A 110 -0.43 -1.66 -1.51
N ILE A 111 0.39 -1.95 -2.53
CA ILE A 111 0.73 -1.00 -3.59
C ILE A 111 -0.45 -0.93 -4.55
N GLU A 112 -0.92 -2.08 -5.00
CA GLU A 112 -2.09 -2.25 -5.86
C GLU A 112 -2.77 -3.60 -5.61
N GLY A 113 -4.06 -3.67 -5.89
CA GLY A 113 -4.88 -4.86 -5.64
C GLY A 113 -5.62 -4.80 -4.29
N GLU A 114 -5.98 -5.97 -3.78
CA GLU A 114 -6.74 -6.08 -2.53
C GLU A 114 -6.40 -7.36 -1.78
N LEU A 115 -6.07 -7.18 -0.50
CA LEU A 115 -5.92 -8.25 0.48
C LEU A 115 -7.14 -8.32 1.40
N GLN A 116 -7.49 -9.54 1.80
CA GLN A 116 -8.49 -9.79 2.84
C GLN A 116 -7.93 -10.69 3.93
N ALA A 117 -8.25 -10.36 5.18
CA ALA A 117 -8.06 -11.24 6.32
C ALA A 117 -9.35 -12.03 6.51
N LEU A 118 -9.28 -13.35 6.35
CA LEU A 118 -10.43 -14.24 6.41
C LEU A 118 -10.40 -15.11 7.66
N ARG A 119 -11.59 -15.39 8.20
CA ARG A 119 -11.80 -16.37 9.24
C ARG A 119 -12.86 -17.37 8.81
N ASN A 120 -12.55 -18.65 8.92
CA ASN A 120 -13.53 -19.71 8.68
C ASN A 120 -14.47 -19.83 9.89
N THR A 121 -15.77 -19.89 9.65
CA THR A 121 -16.77 -20.18 10.67
C THR A 121 -16.87 -21.70 10.89
N PRO A 122 -17.42 -22.15 12.04
CA PRO A 122 -17.73 -23.57 12.25
C PRO A 122 -18.67 -24.16 11.18
N SER A 123 -19.47 -23.33 10.51
CA SER A 123 -20.35 -23.72 9.41
C SER A 123 -19.64 -23.86 8.06
N GLY A 124 -18.32 -23.60 7.98
CA GLY A 124 -17.54 -23.62 6.75
C GLY A 124 -17.67 -22.36 5.89
N SER A 125 -18.33 -21.31 6.38
CA SER A 125 -18.43 -20.01 5.70
C SER A 125 -17.19 -19.16 6.00
N GLN A 126 -16.86 -18.23 5.10
CA GLN A 126 -15.74 -17.30 5.31
C GLN A 126 -16.26 -15.93 5.74
N LEU A 127 -15.69 -15.42 6.83
CA LEU A 127 -15.92 -14.05 7.30
C LEU A 127 -14.72 -13.19 6.93
N VAL A 128 -14.99 -12.08 6.23
CA VAL A 128 -13.99 -11.04 5.99
C VAL A 128 -13.86 -10.21 7.26
N MET A 129 -12.71 -10.35 7.92
CA MET A 129 -12.41 -9.66 9.18
C MET A 129 -11.79 -8.29 8.92
N LEU A 130 -10.96 -8.18 7.89
CA LEU A 130 -10.30 -6.95 7.48
C LEU A 130 -10.10 -6.97 5.97
N ARG A 131 -10.18 -5.79 5.36
CA ARG A 131 -9.86 -5.56 3.95
C ARG A 131 -8.81 -4.47 3.86
N ALA A 132 -7.77 -4.68 3.06
CA ALA A 132 -6.76 -3.69 2.72
C ALA A 132 -6.66 -3.54 1.20
N ARG A 133 -6.78 -2.30 0.72
CA ARG A 133 -6.67 -1.92 -0.69
C ARG A 133 -5.42 -1.09 -0.92
N SER A 134 -5.15 -0.72 -2.18
CA SER A 134 -4.08 0.20 -2.54
C SER A 134 -3.96 1.36 -1.54
N ARG A 135 -2.74 1.56 -1.04
CA ARG A 135 -2.38 2.53 -0.01
C ARG A 135 -2.94 2.26 1.39
N GLU A 136 -3.15 1.00 1.72
CA GLU A 136 -3.51 0.56 3.07
C GLU A 136 -2.53 -0.50 3.56
N PHE A 137 -2.32 -0.51 4.86
CA PHE A 137 -1.56 -1.54 5.54
C PHE A 137 -2.37 -2.82 5.70
N PHE A 138 -1.68 -3.94 5.88
CA PHE A 138 -2.28 -5.22 6.17
C PHE A 138 -1.45 -5.98 7.21
N ALA A 139 -2.14 -6.71 8.08
CA ALA A 139 -1.59 -7.41 9.24
C ALA A 139 -1.03 -6.50 10.36
N GLU A 140 -1.50 -5.26 10.47
CA GLU A 140 -1.15 -4.31 11.53
C GLU A 140 -1.49 -4.85 12.93
N SER A 141 -2.60 -5.59 13.05
CA SER A 141 -3.02 -6.20 14.31
C SER A 141 -2.05 -7.29 14.79
N SER A 142 -1.16 -7.76 13.93
CA SER A 142 -0.20 -8.83 14.23
C SER A 142 1.18 -8.30 14.67
N LEU A 143 1.37 -6.97 14.72
CA LEU A 143 2.64 -6.35 15.14
C LEU A 143 3.11 -6.81 16.52
N LEU A 144 2.18 -7.00 17.45
CA LEU A 144 2.42 -7.42 18.83
C LEU A 144 1.79 -8.79 19.15
N ALA A 145 1.25 -9.49 18.16
CA ALA A 145 0.63 -10.80 18.35
C ALA A 145 1.66 -11.93 18.20
N GLU A 146 1.44 -13.04 18.92
CA GLU A 146 2.25 -14.25 18.80
C GLU A 146 1.96 -15.05 17.52
N SER A 147 0.74 -14.91 16.97
CA SER A 147 0.27 -15.61 15.78
C SER A 147 -0.69 -14.74 14.95
N TYR A 148 -0.75 -14.98 13.64
CA TYR A 148 -1.80 -14.39 12.79
C TYR A 148 -3.18 -14.92 13.20
N ALA A 149 -4.12 -14.01 13.46
CA ALA A 149 -5.47 -14.35 13.94
C ALA A 149 -6.46 -14.73 12.81
N CYS A 150 -6.03 -14.66 11.56
CA CYS A 150 -6.81 -14.87 10.32
C CYS A 150 -5.88 -15.39 9.22
N ASP A 151 -6.44 -15.96 8.16
CA ASP A 151 -5.72 -16.20 6.91
C ASP A 151 -5.62 -14.89 6.12
N GLY A 152 -4.45 -14.58 5.54
CA GLY A 152 -4.27 -13.46 4.62
C GLY A 152 -4.33 -13.95 3.18
N ILE A 153 -5.20 -13.39 2.34
CA ILE A 153 -5.39 -13.83 0.94
C ILE A 153 -5.52 -12.65 -0.02
N ALA A 154 -4.96 -12.79 -1.22
CA ALA A 154 -5.19 -11.89 -2.33
C ALA A 154 -6.50 -12.24 -3.06
N ILE A 155 -7.39 -11.26 -3.28
CA ILE A 155 -8.68 -11.52 -3.96
C ILE A 155 -8.66 -11.17 -5.47
N CYS A 156 -7.59 -10.52 -5.91
CA CYS A 156 -7.21 -10.24 -7.28
C CYS A 156 -5.68 -10.30 -7.39
N GLU A 157 -5.12 -10.10 -8.58
CA GLU A 157 -3.68 -9.84 -8.71
C GLU A 157 -3.33 -8.64 -7.81
N THR A 158 -2.39 -8.86 -6.89
CA THR A 158 -2.09 -7.90 -5.81
C THR A 158 -0.60 -7.78 -5.65
N ARG A 159 -0.10 -6.54 -5.64
CA ARG A 159 1.30 -6.21 -5.42
C ARG A 159 1.45 -5.52 -4.07
N VAL A 160 2.33 -6.04 -3.22
CA VAL A 160 2.53 -5.53 -1.86
C VAL A 160 4.00 -5.32 -1.54
N ALA A 161 4.28 -4.36 -0.67
CA ALA A 161 5.56 -4.24 0.00
C ALA A 161 5.48 -4.97 1.35
N ALA A 162 6.33 -5.98 1.55
CA ALA A 162 6.43 -6.76 2.78
C ALA A 162 7.61 -6.28 3.63
N PHE A 163 7.30 -5.72 4.80
CA PHE A 163 8.27 -5.25 5.79
C PHE A 163 8.48 -6.32 6.87
N PRO A 164 9.73 -6.65 7.22
CA PRO A 164 10.01 -7.49 8.37
C PRO A 164 9.44 -6.88 9.66
N MET A 165 8.73 -7.70 10.44
CA MET A 165 8.06 -7.25 11.68
C MET A 165 9.05 -6.67 12.71
N ASP A 166 10.28 -7.17 12.76
CA ASP A 166 11.35 -6.67 13.62
C ASP A 166 11.77 -5.24 13.25
N GLN A 167 11.88 -4.90 11.96
CA GLN A 167 12.15 -3.53 11.52
C GLN A 167 11.03 -2.56 11.95
N VAL A 168 9.77 -2.97 11.81
CA VAL A 168 8.63 -2.13 12.23
C VAL A 168 8.63 -1.95 13.75
N ARG A 169 8.92 -3.01 14.52
CA ARG A 169 9.03 -2.93 15.99
C ARG A 169 10.17 -2.01 16.42
N GLN A 170 11.34 -2.13 15.79
CA GLN A 170 12.49 -1.26 16.07
C GLN A 170 12.18 0.20 15.72
N LEU A 171 11.48 0.47 14.62
CA LEU A 171 11.02 1.81 14.25
C LEU A 171 10.16 2.41 15.37
N ILE A 172 9.18 1.66 15.85
CA ILE A 172 8.29 2.10 16.95
C ILE A 172 9.11 2.34 18.23
N GLN A 173 10.00 1.42 18.59
CA GLN A 173 10.83 1.52 19.81
C GLN A 173 11.79 2.71 19.78
N LYS A 174 12.39 3.01 18.62
CA LYS A 174 13.29 4.15 18.43
C LYS A 174 12.55 5.49 18.56
N GLY A 175 11.27 5.52 18.22
CA GLY A 175 10.45 6.72 18.27
C GLY A 175 10.85 7.79 17.24
N GLY A 176 10.49 9.04 17.51
CA GLY A 176 10.74 10.18 16.63
C GLY A 176 9.68 10.38 15.54
N PRO A 177 9.90 11.32 14.60
CA PRO A 177 8.88 11.75 13.63
C PRO A 177 8.33 10.59 12.79
N VAL A 178 9.19 9.71 12.27
CA VAL A 178 8.77 8.58 11.41
C VAL A 178 7.89 7.58 12.16
N ALA A 179 8.19 7.31 13.44
CA ALA A 179 7.35 6.45 14.26
C ALA A 179 5.95 7.08 14.49
N TRP A 180 5.89 8.41 14.67
CA TRP A 180 4.62 9.12 14.77
C TRP A 180 3.85 9.15 13.45
N ASP A 181 4.53 9.28 12.31
CA ASP A 181 3.90 9.17 10.99
C ASP A 181 3.28 7.78 10.80
N PHE A 182 3.97 6.72 11.23
CA PHE A 182 3.44 5.37 11.25
C PHE A 182 2.20 5.25 12.13
N VAL A 183 2.25 5.74 13.37
CA VAL A 183 1.12 5.75 14.32
C VAL A 183 -0.07 6.51 13.73
N ALA A 184 0.16 7.67 13.12
CA ALA A 184 -0.88 8.45 12.47
C ALA A 184 -1.52 7.69 11.31
N ALA A 185 -0.72 6.96 10.52
CA ALA A 185 -1.20 6.17 9.41
C ALA A 185 -2.06 4.97 9.84
N ILE A 186 -1.61 4.16 10.82
CA ILE A 186 -2.42 3.05 11.34
C ILE A 186 -3.69 3.55 12.06
N THR A 187 -3.64 4.71 12.71
CA THR A 187 -4.82 5.30 13.38
C THR A 187 -5.85 5.77 12.36
N ARG A 188 -5.42 6.39 11.26
CA ARG A 188 -6.30 6.75 10.14
C ARG A 188 -6.93 5.51 9.52
N GLN A 189 -6.13 4.46 9.30
CA GLN A 189 -6.65 3.19 8.80
C GLN A 189 -7.68 2.57 9.75
N ALA A 190 -7.43 2.55 11.06
CA ALA A 190 -8.39 2.04 12.03
C ALA A 190 -9.75 2.78 11.96
N ARG A 191 -9.74 4.11 11.75
CA ARG A 191 -10.98 4.89 11.53
C ARG A 191 -11.70 4.46 10.26
N VAL A 192 -10.98 4.27 9.16
CA VAL A 192 -11.56 3.77 7.89
C VAL A 192 -12.17 2.39 8.09
N GLN A 193 -11.52 1.48 8.83
CA GLN A 193 -12.07 0.17 9.13
C GLN A 193 -13.35 0.25 9.98
N CYS A 194 -13.41 1.14 10.97
CA CYS A 194 -14.66 1.42 11.71
C CYS A 194 -15.78 1.90 10.78
N SER A 195 -15.48 2.86 9.89
CA SER A 195 -16.45 3.35 8.92
C SER A 195 -16.94 2.26 7.96
N ARG A 196 -16.04 1.37 7.49
CA ARG A 196 -16.41 0.21 6.67
C ARG A 196 -17.34 -0.75 7.43
N TYR A 197 -17.04 -1.02 8.70
CA TYR A 197 -17.87 -1.85 9.56
C TYR A 197 -19.28 -1.25 9.73
N GLU A 198 -19.39 0.05 9.99
CA GLU A 198 -20.68 0.75 10.05
C GLU A 198 -21.45 0.64 8.73
N ARG A 199 -20.79 0.91 7.60
CA ARG A 199 -21.42 0.80 6.26
C ARG A 199 -21.94 -0.59 5.96
N SER A 200 -21.25 -1.63 6.42
CA SER A 200 -21.69 -3.01 6.20
C SER A 200 -23.07 -3.31 6.78
N ARG A 201 -23.48 -2.55 7.82
CA ARG A 201 -24.80 -2.68 8.47
C ARG A 201 -25.89 -1.82 7.83
N LEU A 202 -25.53 -0.90 6.92
CA LEU A 202 -26.50 -0.05 6.23
C LEU A 202 -27.24 -0.85 5.15
N ARG A 203 -28.57 -0.65 5.09
CA ARG A 203 -29.46 -1.44 4.24
C ARG A 203 -29.56 -0.93 2.81
N SER A 204 -29.54 0.39 2.60
CA SER A 204 -29.73 0.98 1.27
C SER A 204 -28.41 1.40 0.62
N ALA A 205 -28.37 1.35 -0.72
CA ALA A 205 -27.24 1.86 -1.50
C ALA A 205 -27.00 3.35 -1.24
N GLY A 206 -28.08 4.14 -1.12
CA GLY A 206 -28.01 5.57 -0.83
C GLY A 206 -27.37 5.86 0.53
N ASP A 207 -27.75 5.13 1.57
CA ASP A 207 -27.17 5.30 2.91
C ASP A 207 -25.69 4.95 2.93
N ARG A 208 -25.29 3.88 2.23
CA ARG A 208 -23.88 3.48 2.10
C ARG A 208 -23.04 4.55 1.41
N ILE A 209 -23.55 5.11 0.31
CA ILE A 209 -22.87 6.19 -0.42
C ILE A 209 -22.82 7.45 0.45
N ARG A 210 -23.92 7.86 1.08
CA ARG A 210 -23.96 9.01 1.99
C ARG A 210 -22.93 8.86 3.10
N HIS A 211 -22.92 7.72 3.79
CA HIS A 211 -21.98 7.44 4.88
C HIS A 211 -20.53 7.52 4.41
N LEU A 212 -20.19 6.92 3.26
CA LEU A 212 -18.86 7.02 2.67
C LEU A 212 -18.45 8.48 2.45
N LEU A 213 -19.30 9.28 1.80
CA LEU A 213 -18.99 10.68 1.49
C LEU A 213 -18.85 11.55 2.74
N ILE A 214 -19.55 11.22 3.83
CA ILE A 214 -19.44 11.94 5.11
C ILE A 214 -18.18 11.54 5.87
N CYS A 215 -17.85 10.24 5.92
CA CYS A 215 -16.78 9.72 6.76
C CYS A 215 -15.39 9.78 6.11
N GLU A 216 -15.31 9.74 4.78
CA GLU A 216 -14.03 9.57 4.07
C GLU A 216 -13.72 10.70 3.07
N ALA A 217 -14.56 11.73 3.01
CA ALA A 217 -14.20 12.94 2.29
C ALA A 217 -12.96 13.63 2.90
N GLY A 218 -12.14 14.22 2.04
CA GLY A 218 -11.02 15.06 2.46
C GLY A 218 -11.49 16.38 3.10
N PRO A 219 -10.55 17.25 3.53
CA PRO A 219 -10.85 18.50 4.24
C PRO A 219 -11.84 19.42 3.50
N GLU A 220 -11.83 19.41 2.17
CA GLU A 220 -12.71 20.21 1.31
C GLU A 220 -14.10 19.55 1.06
N GLY A 221 -14.40 18.46 1.77
CA GLY A 221 -15.64 17.70 1.61
C GLY A 221 -15.69 16.82 0.36
N TRP A 222 -14.59 16.70 -0.37
CA TRP A 222 -14.51 15.87 -1.58
C TRP A 222 -13.97 14.49 -1.28
N TYR A 223 -14.70 13.47 -1.70
CA TYR A 223 -14.23 12.10 -1.80
C TYR A 223 -13.80 11.80 -3.24
N GLU A 224 -12.60 11.27 -3.40
CA GLU A 224 -12.08 10.76 -4.68
C GLU A 224 -11.80 9.26 -4.53
N PRO A 225 -12.48 8.38 -5.29
CA PRO A 225 -12.20 6.96 -5.26
C PRO A 225 -10.76 6.69 -5.74
N SER A 226 -10.03 5.83 -5.02
CA SER A 226 -8.66 5.45 -5.39
C SER A 226 -8.59 4.55 -6.63
N GLY A 227 -9.70 3.92 -7.02
CA GLY A 227 -9.84 3.05 -8.18
C GLY A 227 -11.00 3.46 -9.09
N THR A 228 -11.46 2.53 -9.93
CA THR A 228 -12.65 2.71 -10.79
C THR A 228 -13.93 2.80 -9.96
N LEU A 229 -15.02 3.26 -10.58
CA LEU A 229 -16.34 3.22 -9.94
C LEU A 229 -16.85 1.79 -9.75
N ALA A 230 -16.38 0.82 -10.54
CA ALA A 230 -16.66 -0.59 -10.31
C ALA A 230 -15.99 -1.08 -9.01
N ASP A 231 -14.74 -0.67 -8.76
CA ASP A 231 -14.03 -0.98 -7.52
C ASP A 231 -14.71 -0.37 -6.29
N LEU A 232 -15.26 0.83 -6.46
CA LEU A 232 -16.07 1.50 -5.44
C LEU A 232 -17.39 0.74 -5.18
N ALA A 233 -18.06 0.25 -6.23
CA ALA A 233 -19.28 -0.52 -6.08
C ALA A 233 -19.02 -1.80 -5.27
N SER A 234 -17.94 -2.51 -5.61
CA SER A 234 -17.45 -3.66 -4.85
C SER A 234 -17.14 -3.30 -3.39
N GLU A 235 -16.59 -2.11 -3.12
CA GLU A 235 -16.35 -1.65 -1.75
C GLU A 235 -17.63 -1.53 -0.93
N LEU A 236 -18.66 -0.95 -1.55
CA LEU A 236 -19.95 -0.69 -0.93
C LEU A 236 -20.85 -1.92 -0.94
N ALA A 237 -20.34 -3.07 -1.41
CA ALA A 237 -21.11 -4.29 -1.66
C ALA A 237 -22.37 -4.00 -2.49
N LEU A 238 -22.17 -3.30 -3.61
CA LEU A 238 -23.18 -2.91 -4.58
C LEU A 238 -22.78 -3.43 -5.96
N GLU A 239 -23.77 -3.77 -6.78
CA GLU A 239 -23.55 -3.94 -8.21
C GLU A 239 -23.16 -2.59 -8.85
N PRO A 240 -22.25 -2.56 -9.85
CA PRO A 240 -21.87 -1.33 -10.52
C PRO A 240 -23.07 -0.52 -11.01
N GLU A 241 -24.04 -1.17 -11.66
CA GLU A 241 -25.27 -0.53 -12.13
C GLU A 241 -26.06 0.14 -10.99
N THR A 242 -26.11 -0.52 -9.82
CA THR A 242 -26.78 0.04 -8.63
C THR A 242 -26.06 1.30 -8.15
N LEU A 243 -24.72 1.27 -8.06
CA LEU A 243 -23.94 2.46 -7.70
C LEU A 243 -24.18 3.61 -8.68
N TYR A 244 -24.06 3.37 -9.99
CA TYR A 244 -24.24 4.39 -11.02
C TYR A 244 -25.64 5.01 -10.96
N ARG A 245 -26.68 4.17 -10.85
CA ARG A 245 -28.07 4.61 -10.78
C ARG A 245 -28.31 5.44 -9.51
N THR A 246 -27.82 4.99 -8.36
CA THR A 246 -28.01 5.70 -7.08
C THR A 246 -27.26 7.02 -7.07
N LEU A 247 -26.01 7.09 -7.53
CA LEU A 247 -25.27 8.34 -7.68
C LEU A 247 -26.02 9.35 -8.57
N GLY A 248 -26.52 8.90 -9.73
CA GLY A 248 -27.27 9.75 -10.63
C GLY A 248 -28.61 10.24 -10.04
N GLN A 249 -29.28 9.42 -9.23
CA GLN A 249 -30.48 9.83 -8.50
C GLN A 249 -30.16 10.87 -7.42
N MET A 250 -29.11 10.65 -6.62
CA MET A 250 -28.68 11.58 -5.58
C MET A 250 -28.24 12.93 -6.17
N GLU A 251 -27.58 12.92 -7.33
CA GLU A 251 -27.20 14.14 -8.07
C GLU A 251 -28.45 14.90 -8.56
N LYS A 252 -29.41 14.20 -9.18
CA LYS A 252 -30.69 14.80 -9.62
C LYS A 252 -31.51 15.37 -8.46
N GLN A 253 -31.41 14.78 -7.28
CA GLN A 253 -32.08 15.25 -6.06
C GLN A 253 -31.33 16.38 -5.36
N GLY A 254 -30.14 16.78 -5.85
CA GLY A 254 -29.32 17.81 -5.23
C GLY A 254 -28.71 17.39 -3.90
N LEU A 255 -28.55 16.09 -3.65
CA LEU A 255 -27.94 15.56 -2.42
C LEU A 255 -26.42 15.45 -2.51
N ILE A 256 -25.88 15.31 -3.73
CA ILE A 256 -24.44 15.26 -3.97
C ILE A 256 -24.05 16.20 -5.12
N GLU A 257 -22.82 16.71 -5.06
CA GLU A 257 -22.15 17.37 -6.17
C GLU A 257 -21.10 16.41 -6.77
N ARG A 258 -21.03 16.36 -8.10
CA ARG A 258 -20.05 15.54 -8.83
C ARG A 258 -19.15 16.42 -9.68
N LYS A 259 -17.83 16.23 -9.57
CA LYS A 259 -16.81 16.87 -10.41
C LYS A 259 -15.81 15.84 -10.90
N LYS A 260 -15.83 15.55 -12.21
CA LYS A 260 -15.01 14.47 -12.80
C LYS A 260 -15.23 13.14 -12.06
N ARG A 261 -14.23 12.70 -11.28
CA ARG A 261 -14.23 11.48 -10.47
C ARG A 261 -14.47 11.72 -8.98
N ARG A 262 -14.71 12.97 -8.57
CA ARG A 262 -14.90 13.33 -7.16
C ARG A 262 -16.37 13.57 -6.85
N PHE A 263 -16.76 13.23 -5.64
CA PHE A 263 -18.12 13.35 -5.12
C PHE A 263 -18.09 14.10 -3.80
N ARG A 264 -19.10 14.94 -3.56
CA ARG A 264 -19.27 15.67 -2.31
C ARG A 264 -20.71 15.58 -1.88
N TRP A 265 -20.93 15.27 -0.60
CA TRP A 265 -22.26 15.36 -0.01
C TRP A 265 -22.63 16.83 0.21
N ILE A 266 -23.81 17.24 -0.26
CA ILE A 266 -24.34 18.60 -0.10
C ILE A 266 -25.76 18.62 0.50
N GLY A 267 -26.36 17.45 0.74
CA GLY A 267 -27.67 17.36 1.37
C GLY A 267 -27.65 17.86 2.82
N THR A 268 -28.71 18.53 3.26
CA THR A 268 -28.90 18.93 4.65
C THR A 268 -29.08 17.70 5.54
N THR A 269 -28.41 17.72 6.70
CA THR A 269 -28.29 16.58 7.63
C THR A 269 -29.61 16.14 8.23
#